data_AF-A0A0Q7MXU0-F1
#
_entry.id   AF-A0A0Q7MXU0-F1
#
_cell.length_a   1.000
_cell.length_b   1.000
_cell.length_c   1.000
_cell.angle_alpha   90.00
_cell.angle_beta   90.00
_cell.angle_gamma   90.00
#
_symmetry.space_group_name_H-M   'P 1'
#
loop_
_entity.id
_entity.type
_entity.pdbx_description
1 polymer ?
#
loop_
_entity_poly.entity_id
_entity_poly.type
_entity_poly.pdbx_seq_one_letter_code
_entity_poly.pdbx_strand_id
1 'polypeptide(L)'
;MDMMVTLMVLVVLALGWSVYQVKVGRRFRLHRGVQLGLGVALLVAVVLFELDVRFNGWQERSAGVVGGTASTAVWISLVIHLVFAVTSVLLWPVVIVRAVRNFGNPPHPGAHAAWHRRWAKVAAIDMTLTAVSCWVFYWLAFVA
;
A
#
# COMPACT_ATOMS: atom_id res chain seq x y z
N MET A 1 1.91 14.80 4.78
CA MET A 1 2.55 13.58 5.34
C MET A 1 1.63 12.86 6.31
N ASP A 2 1.02 13.57 7.27
CA ASP A 2 0.13 13.01 8.31
C ASP A 2 -1.06 12.25 7.70
N MET A 3 -1.65 12.80 6.65
CA MET A 3 -2.72 12.15 5.88
C MET A 3 -2.31 10.78 5.34
N MET A 4 -1.05 10.59 4.91
CA MET A 4 -0.58 9.31 4.38
C MET A 4 -0.46 8.26 5.47
N VAL A 5 0.01 8.64 6.66
CA VAL A 5 0.08 7.77 7.83
C VAL A 5 -1.32 7.27 8.19
N THR A 6 -2.29 8.19 8.31
CA THR A 6 -3.69 7.85 8.57
C THR A 6 -4.28 6.97 7.47
N LEU A 7 -4.01 7.30 6.20
CA LEU A 7 -4.47 6.52 5.06
C LEU A 7 -3.94 5.08 5.11
N MET A 8 -2.66 4.88 5.45
CA MET A 8 -2.08 3.54 5.54
C MET A 8 -2.72 2.69 6.64
N VAL A 9 -3.12 3.30 7.76
CA VAL A 9 -3.91 2.60 8.81
C VAL A 9 -5.22 2.11 8.22
N LEU A 10 -5.96 3.00 7.55
CA LEU A 10 -7.24 2.66 6.93
C LEU A 10 -7.09 1.57 5.87
N VAL A 11 -6.02 1.61 5.08
CA VAL A 11 -5.71 0.61 4.05
C VAL A 11 -5.47 -0.76 4.67
N VAL A 12 -4.63 -0.86 5.70
CA VAL A 12 -4.34 -2.15 6.37
C VAL A 12 -5.61 -2.72 7.02
N LEU A 13 -6.41 -1.88 7.67
CA LEU A 13 -7.70 -2.30 8.25
C LEU A 13 -8.68 -2.77 7.16
N ALA A 14 -8.80 -2.02 6.07
CA ALA A 14 -9.66 -2.37 4.94
C ALA A 14 -9.21 -3.66 4.24
N LEU A 15 -7.91 -3.90 4.12
CA LEU A 15 -7.35 -5.14 3.59
C LEU A 15 -7.68 -6.33 4.49
N GLY A 16 -7.45 -6.21 5.80
CA GLY A 16 -7.78 -7.23 6.78
C GLY A 16 -9.27 -7.58 6.75
N TRP A 17 -10.13 -6.56 6.74
CA TRP A 17 -11.57 -6.72 6.59
C TRP A 17 -11.96 -7.39 5.25
N SER A 18 -11.38 -6.95 4.14
CA SER A 18 -11.61 -7.52 2.81
C SER A 18 -11.27 -9.01 2.75
N VAL A 19 -10.20 -9.43 3.44
CA VAL A 19 -9.80 -10.84 3.55
C VAL A 19 -10.75 -11.61 4.47
N TYR A 20 -11.19 -11.03 5.59
CA TYR A 20 -12.19 -11.64 6.47
C TYR A 20 -13.50 -11.94 5.73
N GLN A 21 -13.96 -11.02 4.89
CA GLN A 21 -15.21 -11.16 4.12
C GLN A 21 -15.20 -12.33 3.14
N VAL A 22 -14.04 -12.71 2.58
CA VAL A 22 -13.95 -13.90 1.71
C VAL A 22 -13.75 -15.20 2.48
N LYS A 23 -13.05 -15.16 3.63
CA LYS A 23 -12.80 -16.35 4.44
C LYS A 23 -14.03 -16.81 5.21
N VAL A 24 -14.76 -15.88 5.81
CA VAL A 24 -15.90 -16.18 6.69
C VAL A 24 -17.22 -15.90 5.97
N GLY A 25 -17.38 -14.69 5.44
CA GLY A 25 -18.64 -14.25 4.82
C GLY A 25 -18.88 -14.79 3.41
N ARG A 26 -17.88 -15.39 2.76
CA ARG A 26 -17.88 -15.82 1.34
C ARG A 26 -18.37 -14.72 0.37
N ARG A 27 -18.18 -13.44 0.74
CA ARG A 27 -18.67 -12.27 -0.01
C ARG A 27 -17.68 -11.85 -1.11
N PHE A 28 -17.49 -12.69 -2.13
CA PHE A 28 -16.49 -12.45 -3.18
C PHE A 28 -16.73 -11.19 -4.02
N ARG A 29 -17.99 -10.82 -4.25
CA ARG A 29 -18.35 -9.56 -4.93
C ARG A 29 -17.88 -8.33 -4.16
N LEU A 30 -18.10 -8.33 -2.85
CA LEU A 30 -17.67 -7.23 -1.97
C LEU A 30 -16.14 -7.12 -1.96
N HIS A 31 -15.44 -8.25 -1.79
CA HIS A 31 -13.98 -8.29 -1.84
C HIS A 31 -13.43 -7.71 -3.13
N ARG A 32 -13.97 -8.11 -4.29
CA ARG A 32 -13.57 -7.54 -5.59
C ARG A 32 -13.77 -6.02 -5.62
N GLY A 33 -14.93 -5.54 -5.18
CA GLY A 33 -15.23 -4.10 -5.13
C GLY A 33 -14.25 -3.34 -4.24
N VAL A 34 -13.96 -3.86 -3.05
CA VAL A 34 -13.01 -3.26 -2.10
C VAL A 34 -11.60 -3.24 -2.68
N GLN A 35 -11.11 -4.32 -3.29
CA GLN A 35 -9.76 -4.36 -3.88
C GLN A 35 -9.61 -3.37 -5.05
N LEU A 36 -10.63 -3.25 -5.91
CA LEU A 36 -10.61 -2.27 -7.00
C LEU A 36 -10.65 -0.83 -6.46
N GLY A 37 -11.53 -0.56 -5.50
CA GLY A 37 -11.63 0.75 -4.86
C GLY A 37 -10.35 1.16 -4.15
N LEU A 38 -9.77 0.26 -3.35
CA LEU A 38 -8.47 0.49 -2.72
C LEU A 38 -7.36 0.69 -3.76
N GLY A 39 -7.36 -0.09 -4.85
CA GLY A 39 -6.37 0.04 -5.92
C GLY A 39 -6.36 1.42 -6.56
N VAL A 40 -7.55 1.93 -6.91
CA VAL A 40 -7.69 3.29 -7.47
C VAL A 40 -7.34 4.35 -6.44
N ALA A 41 -7.85 4.23 -5.20
CA ALA A 41 -7.58 5.21 -4.15
C ALA A 41 -6.09 5.32 -3.81
N LEU A 42 -5.39 4.19 -3.70
CA LEU A 42 -3.95 4.16 -3.45
C LEU A 42 -3.14 4.70 -4.62
N LEU A 43 -3.55 4.42 -5.87
CA LEU A 43 -2.89 5.01 -7.03
C LEU A 43 -2.96 6.55 -6.99
N VAL A 44 -4.15 7.10 -6.71
CA VAL A 44 -4.33 8.56 -6.55
C VAL A 44 -3.48 9.08 -5.40
N ALA A 45 -3.49 8.41 -4.25
CA ALA A 45 -2.72 8.82 -3.08
C ALA A 45 -1.21 8.85 -3.35
N VAL A 46 -0.66 7.84 -4.02
CA VAL A 46 0.76 7.78 -4.38
C VAL A 46 1.13 8.90 -5.36
N VAL A 47 0.28 9.19 -6.35
CA VAL A 47 0.53 10.31 -7.28
C VAL A 47 0.54 11.64 -6.54
N LEU A 48 -0.44 11.89 -5.67
CA LEU A 48 -0.48 13.13 -4.88
C LEU A 48 0.70 13.24 -3.92
N PHE A 49 1.12 12.13 -3.31
CA PHE A 49 2.30 12.07 -2.45
C PHE A 49 3.59 12.38 -3.21
N GLU A 50 3.79 11.79 -4.39
CA GLU A 50 4.97 12.04 -5.23
C GLU A 50 5.07 13.53 -5.61
N LEU A 51 3.95 14.16 -5.93
CA LEU A 51 3.90 15.60 -6.20
C LEU A 51 4.27 16.41 -4.94
N ASP A 52 3.72 16.08 -3.78
CA ASP A 52 4.06 16.76 -2.52
C ASP A 52 5.58 16.69 -2.22
N VAL A 53 6.16 15.50 -2.35
CA VAL A 53 7.58 15.27 -2.07
C VAL A 53 8.47 16.04 -3.06
N ARG A 54 8.11 16.10 -4.35
CA ARG A 54 8.91 16.81 -5.36
C ARG A 54 8.86 18.32 -5.24
N PHE A 55 7.74 18.88 -4.78
CA PHE A 55 7.52 20.34 -4.82
C PHE A 55 7.58 21.02 -3.45
N ASN A 56 7.44 20.30 -2.34
CA ASN A 56 7.32 20.90 -1.01
C ASN A 56 8.50 20.60 -0.07
N GLY A 57 9.73 20.54 -0.60
CA GLY A 57 10.98 20.59 0.20
C GLY A 57 11.01 19.65 1.40
N TRP A 58 10.75 18.35 1.18
CA TRP A 58 10.59 17.40 2.28
C TRP A 58 11.88 17.20 3.10
N GLN A 59 13.06 17.37 2.49
CA GLN A 59 14.33 17.21 3.17
C GLN A 59 14.57 18.35 4.16
N GLU A 60 14.33 19.60 3.76
CA GLU A 60 14.43 20.77 4.62
C GLU A 60 13.46 20.68 5.79
N ARG A 61 12.22 20.22 5.52
CA ARG A 61 11.23 19.95 6.58
C ARG A 61 11.70 18.88 7.55
N SER A 62 12.36 17.83 7.07
CA SER A 62 12.89 16.78 7.94
C SER A 62 14.14 17.20 8.73
N ALA A 63 14.97 18.06 8.15
CA ALA A 63 16.16 18.58 8.82
C ALA A 63 15.82 19.67 9.86
N GLY A 64 14.63 20.27 9.77
CA GLY A 64 14.18 21.36 10.64
C GLY A 64 14.88 22.70 10.37
N VAL A 65 15.71 22.77 9.33
CA VAL A 65 16.48 23.97 8.96
C VAL A 65 16.44 24.20 7.44
N VAL A 66 16.41 25.46 7.04
CA VAL A 66 16.37 25.85 5.62
C VAL A 66 17.66 25.42 4.93
N GLY A 67 17.53 24.70 3.81
CA GLY A 67 18.67 24.14 3.06
C GLY A 67 19.33 22.92 3.74
N GLY A 68 18.74 22.40 4.82
CA GLY A 68 19.20 21.18 5.48
C GLY A 68 18.86 19.93 4.67
N THR A 69 19.65 18.88 4.87
CA THR A 69 19.45 17.57 4.23
C THR A 69 18.99 16.54 5.26
N ALA A 70 18.23 15.56 4.79
CA ALA A 70 17.76 14.46 5.64
C ALA A 70 18.95 13.65 6.19
N SER A 71 18.83 13.19 7.44
CA SER A 71 19.87 12.39 8.09
C SER A 71 20.06 11.03 7.40
N THR A 72 21.20 10.38 7.64
CA THR A 72 21.47 9.03 7.12
C THR A 72 20.39 8.02 7.53
N ALA A 73 19.88 8.13 8.76
CA ALA A 73 18.81 7.25 9.25
C ALA A 73 17.51 7.44 8.46
N VAL A 74 17.14 8.69 8.17
CA VAL A 74 15.96 9.01 7.34
C VAL A 74 16.13 8.42 5.94
N TRP A 75 17.29 8.60 5.30
CA TRP A 75 17.56 8.03 3.98
C TRP A 75 17.50 6.50 3.95
N ILE A 76 18.10 5.83 4.94
CA ILE A 76 18.04 4.37 5.05
C ILE A 76 16.57 3.91 5.17
N SER A 77 15.80 4.55 6.06
CA SER A 77 14.39 4.20 6.24
C SER A 77 13.56 4.45 4.98
N LEU A 78 13.84 5.52 4.23
CA LEU A 78 13.21 5.82 2.95
C LEU A 78 13.51 4.75 1.90
N VAL A 79 14.77 4.34 1.77
CA VAL A 79 15.15 3.27 0.82
C VAL A 79 14.44 1.96 1.15
N ILE A 80 14.39 1.59 2.44
CA ILE A 80 13.66 0.39 2.88
C ILE A 80 12.18 0.50 2.51
N HIS A 81 11.55 1.64 2.77
CA HIS A 81 10.16 1.88 2.40
C HIS A 81 9.94 1.75 0.89
N LEU A 82 10.82 2.37 0.08
CA LEU A 82 10.73 2.34 -1.38
C LEU A 82 10.82 0.93 -1.95
N VAL A 83 11.63 0.05 -1.37
CA VAL A 83 11.69 -1.36 -1.80
C VAL A 83 10.30 -2.00 -1.72
N PHE A 84 9.65 -1.93 -0.56
CA PHE A 84 8.31 -2.50 -0.35
C PHE A 84 7.22 -1.77 -1.15
N ALA A 85 7.30 -0.44 -1.22
CA ALA A 85 6.33 0.36 -1.95
C ALA A 85 6.36 0.06 -3.45
N VAL A 86 7.55 -0.01 -4.06
CA VAL A 86 7.71 -0.33 -5.48
C VAL A 86 7.26 -1.76 -5.76
N THR A 87 7.65 -2.75 -4.94
CA THR A 87 7.17 -4.13 -5.12
C THR A 87 5.66 -4.23 -4.97
N SER A 88 5.06 -3.48 -4.04
CA SER A 88 3.61 -3.47 -3.84
C SER A 88 2.86 -2.85 -5.02
N VAL A 89 3.35 -1.72 -5.54
CA VAL A 89 2.78 -1.04 -6.72
C VAL A 89 2.84 -1.91 -7.97
N LEU A 90 3.83 -2.81 -8.08
CA LEU A 90 3.92 -3.75 -9.21
C LEU A 90 3.09 -5.03 -8.99
N LEU A 91 3.24 -5.67 -7.83
CA LEU A 91 2.62 -6.96 -7.56
C LEU A 91 1.11 -6.86 -7.41
N TRP A 92 0.61 -5.81 -6.76
CA TRP A 92 -0.80 -5.73 -6.42
C TRP A 92 -1.72 -5.54 -7.65
N PRO A 93 -1.39 -4.67 -8.63
CA PRO A 93 -2.12 -4.64 -9.90
C PRO A 93 -2.10 -5.97 -10.65
N VAL A 94 -0.98 -6.70 -10.66
CA VAL A 94 -0.90 -8.03 -11.28
C VAL A 94 -1.89 -8.99 -10.63
N VAL A 95 -1.97 -9.02 -9.30
CA VAL A 95 -2.92 -9.87 -8.56
C VAL A 95 -4.36 -9.46 -8.84
N ILE A 96 -4.68 -8.16 -8.85
CA ILE A 96 -6.03 -7.64 -9.14
C ILE A 96 -6.44 -7.97 -10.57
N VAL A 97 -5.61 -7.65 -11.57
CA VAL A 97 -5.92 -7.87 -12.99
C VAL A 97 -6.12 -9.35 -13.27
N ARG A 98 -5.25 -10.23 -12.75
CA ARG A 98 -5.44 -11.68 -12.91
C ARG A 98 -6.69 -12.16 -12.20
N ALA A 99 -7.00 -11.67 -10.99
CA ALA A 99 -8.24 -12.03 -10.30
C ALA A 99 -9.48 -11.63 -11.12
N VAL A 100 -9.53 -10.40 -11.65
CA VAL A 100 -10.66 -9.90 -12.45
C VAL A 100 -10.83 -10.67 -13.75
N ARG A 101 -9.73 -11.08 -14.40
CA ARG A 101 -9.78 -11.84 -15.67
C ARG A 101 -10.13 -13.31 -15.49
N ASN A 102 -9.78 -13.92 -14.35
CA ASN A 102 -9.86 -15.38 -14.17
C ASN A 102 -10.98 -15.82 -13.21
N PHE A 103 -11.49 -14.96 -12.33
CA PHE A 103 -12.70 -15.26 -11.57
C PHE A 103 -13.90 -14.71 -12.34
N GLY A 104 -14.84 -15.60 -12.70
CA GLY A 104 -16.01 -15.26 -13.52
C GLY A 104 -16.91 -14.19 -12.92
N ASN A 105 -18.06 -13.95 -13.57
CA ASN A 105 -19.07 -13.01 -13.08
C ASN A 105 -20.41 -13.73 -12.86
N PRO A 106 -20.82 -14.02 -11.61
CA PRO A 106 -20.24 -13.55 -10.34
C PRO A 106 -18.93 -14.25 -9.95
N PRO A 107 -18.05 -13.59 -9.16
CA PRO A 107 -16.77 -14.16 -8.74
C PRO A 107 -16.97 -15.40 -7.86
N HIS A 108 -16.35 -16.51 -8.24
CA HIS A 108 -16.40 -17.77 -7.51
C HIS A 108 -15.03 -18.48 -7.57
N PRO A 109 -14.68 -19.30 -6.57
CA PRO A 109 -13.45 -20.10 -6.60
C PRO A 109 -13.46 -21.09 -7.78
N GLY A 110 -12.31 -21.23 -8.44
CA GLY A 110 -12.08 -22.18 -9.53
C GLY A 110 -10.59 -22.51 -9.64
N ALA A 111 -10.12 -22.95 -10.82
CA ALA A 111 -8.72 -23.34 -11.04
C ALA A 111 -7.70 -22.25 -10.64
N HIS A 112 -8.05 -20.97 -10.83
CA HIS A 112 -7.19 -19.84 -10.48
C HIS A 112 -7.05 -19.59 -8.96
N ALA A 113 -7.91 -20.19 -8.12
CA ALA A 113 -7.97 -19.89 -6.69
C ALA A 113 -6.67 -20.21 -5.94
N ALA A 114 -5.95 -21.26 -6.33
CA ALA A 114 -4.68 -21.64 -5.71
C ALA A 114 -3.59 -20.59 -5.98
N TRP A 115 -3.46 -20.13 -7.24
CA TRP A 115 -2.52 -19.08 -7.62
C TRP A 115 -2.86 -17.78 -6.89
N HIS A 116 -4.12 -17.35 -6.95
CA HIS A 116 -4.54 -16.11 -6.32
C HIS A 116 -4.31 -16.13 -4.81
N ARG A 117 -4.64 -17.22 -4.11
CA ARG A 117 -4.44 -17.31 -2.65
C ARG A 117 -2.96 -17.25 -2.25
N ARG A 118 -2.06 -17.80 -3.06
CA ARG A 118 -0.61 -17.71 -2.80
C ARG A 118 -0.13 -16.27 -2.97
N TRP A 119 -0.40 -15.67 -4.12
CA TRP A 119 0.13 -14.33 -4.45
C TRP A 119 -0.59 -13.20 -3.72
N ALA A 120 -1.88 -13.34 -3.40
CA ALA A 120 -2.61 -12.37 -2.58
C ALA A 120 -2.07 -12.31 -1.15
N LYS A 121 -1.59 -13.43 -0.59
CA LYS A 121 -0.91 -13.41 0.72
C LYS A 121 0.40 -12.66 0.66
N VAL A 122 1.22 -12.92 -0.37
CA VAL A 122 2.49 -12.21 -0.57
C VAL A 122 2.23 -10.71 -0.73
N ALA A 123 1.29 -10.33 -1.60
CA ALA A 123 0.91 -8.93 -1.81
C ALA A 123 0.36 -8.26 -0.54
N ALA A 124 -0.44 -8.96 0.26
CA ALA A 124 -0.95 -8.42 1.52
C ALA A 124 0.15 -8.21 2.57
N ILE A 125 1.11 -9.13 2.66
CA ILE A 125 2.28 -8.98 3.54
C ILE A 125 3.12 -7.80 3.07
N ASP A 126 3.42 -7.72 1.78
CA ASP A 126 4.21 -6.65 1.16
C ASP A 126 3.59 -5.26 1.39
N MET A 127 2.26 -5.16 1.20
CA MET A 127 1.51 -3.93 1.47
C MET A 127 1.52 -3.57 2.96
N THR A 128 1.49 -4.56 3.86
CA THR A 128 1.59 -4.32 5.31
C THR A 128 2.99 -3.81 5.67
N LEU A 129 4.05 -4.38 5.07
CA LEU A 129 5.42 -3.91 5.25
C LEU A 129 5.62 -2.51 4.67
N THR A 130 4.96 -2.20 3.55
CA THR A 130 4.91 -0.84 2.98
C THR A 130 4.31 0.15 3.97
N ALA A 131 3.18 -0.18 4.60
CA ALA A 131 2.54 0.67 5.60
C ALA A 131 3.42 0.85 6.85
N VAL A 132 3.97 -0.23 7.40
CA VAL A 132 4.82 -0.17 8.59
C VAL A 132 6.10 0.64 8.33
N SER A 133 6.78 0.38 7.22
CA SER A 133 7.99 1.14 6.84
C SER A 133 7.69 2.62 6.56
N CYS A 134 6.50 2.94 6.01
CA CYS A 134 6.03 4.31 5.85
C CYS A 134 5.92 5.03 7.19
N TRP A 135 5.34 4.38 8.20
CA TRP A 135 5.22 4.95 9.54
C TRP A 135 6.58 5.16 10.21
N VAL A 136 7.50 4.21 10.06
CA VAL A 136 8.87 4.34 10.58
C VAL A 136 9.58 5.53 9.92
N PHE A 137 9.50 5.64 8.58
CA PHE A 137 10.06 6.78 7.86
C PHE A 137 9.45 8.09 8.33
N TYR A 138 8.12 8.17 8.44
CA TYR A 138 7.42 9.38 8.90
C TYR A 138 7.89 9.80 10.30
N TRP A 139 7.97 8.84 11.23
CA TRP A 139 8.39 9.13 12.59
C TRP A 139 9.83 9.65 12.63
N LEU A 140 10.75 8.99 11.92
CA LEU A 140 12.16 9.42 11.84
C LEU A 140 12.35 10.77 11.12
N ALA A 141 11.52 11.06 10.12
CA ALA A 141 11.68 12.24 9.28
C ALA A 141 10.98 13.48 9.85
N PHE A 142 9.93 13.33 10.65
CA PHE A 142 9.09 14.48 11.04
C PHE A 142 8.69 14.54 12.51
N VAL A 143 9.03 13.54 13.32
CA VAL A 143 8.61 13.47 14.74
C VAL A 143 9.79 13.36 15.69
N ALA A 144 10.77 12.51 15.38
CA ALA A 144 11.97 12.29 16.17
C ALA A 144 12.99 13.43 16.02
#